data_AF-A0A927FBR6-F1
#
_entry.id   AF-A0A927FBR6-F1
#
_cell.length_a   1.000
_cell.length_b   1.000
_cell.length_c   1.000
_cell.angle_alpha   90.00
_cell.angle_beta   90.00
_cell.angle_gamma   90.00
#
_symmetry.space_group_name_H-M   'P 1'
#
loop_
_entity.id
_entity.type
_entity.pdbx_description
1 polymer ?
#
loop_
_entity_poly.entity_id
_entity_poly.type
_entity_poly.pdbx_seq_one_letter_code
_entity_poly.pdbx_strand_id
1 'polypeptide(L)'
;MNLDWAELLCKINDMFVNLTREKIFKKETNDFKKHVRSCLKLNDESDWNYILASEDILEDSNAAIQNFLKFGISGPTKYDELGEKYLRLYGLLNAVYLQQNALLSLAKFFQHPNYSKMREDLESLQIRRIRNQLGAHSVDFFEEEGFPNRAFVPVRISLEDFHVEFFEHTKDEMHKADLKESIEEHLKLASHVYLDVIEKSIRTIYKNNPEKIESLIEAFSPFRERLKGNIV
;
A
#
# COMPACT_ATOMS: atom_id res chain seq x y z
N MET A 1 4.08 -17.39 -13.83
CA MET A 1 4.92 -16.17 -14.09
C MET A 1 5.46 -15.71 -12.75
N ASN A 2 6.78 -15.74 -12.51
CA ASN A 2 7.34 -15.54 -11.18
C ASN A 2 7.57 -14.05 -10.89
N LEU A 3 6.49 -13.33 -10.57
CA LEU A 3 6.52 -11.89 -10.28
C LEU A 3 6.92 -11.64 -8.83
N ASP A 4 7.81 -10.69 -8.55
CA ASP A 4 7.98 -10.28 -7.16
C ASP A 4 6.68 -9.64 -6.60
N TRP A 5 6.60 -9.47 -5.27
CA TRP A 5 5.37 -8.97 -4.65
C TRP A 5 5.01 -7.53 -5.05
N ALA A 6 6.00 -6.71 -5.41
CA ALA A 6 5.75 -5.34 -5.85
C ALA A 6 5.29 -5.31 -7.32
N GLU A 7 5.84 -6.17 -8.17
CA GLU A 7 5.36 -6.39 -9.54
C GLU A 7 3.93 -6.94 -9.55
N LEU A 8 3.61 -7.84 -8.62
CA LEU A 8 2.25 -8.37 -8.46
C LEU A 8 1.26 -7.23 -8.17
N LEU A 9 1.57 -6.38 -7.19
CA LEU A 9 0.70 -5.26 -6.81
C LEU A 9 0.52 -4.27 -7.95
N CYS A 10 1.59 -3.99 -8.72
CA CYS A 10 1.54 -3.17 -9.92
C CYS A 10 0.53 -3.72 -10.95
N LYS A 11 0.62 -5.02 -11.26
CA LYS A 11 -0.30 -5.65 -12.23
C LYS A 11 -1.75 -5.66 -11.76
N ILE A 12 -1.96 -5.84 -10.46
CA ILE A 12 -3.29 -5.74 -9.86
C ILE A 12 -3.86 -4.32 -10.08
N ASN A 13 -3.07 -3.28 -9.82
CA ASN A 13 -3.44 -1.89 -10.06
C ASN A 13 -3.77 -1.64 -11.55
N ASP A 14 -2.88 -2.02 -12.45
CA ASP A 14 -3.06 -1.83 -13.90
C ASP A 14 -4.35 -2.49 -14.40
N MET A 15 -4.63 -3.72 -13.95
CA MET A 15 -5.85 -4.43 -14.34
C MET A 15 -7.10 -3.75 -13.80
N PHE A 16 -7.07 -3.25 -12.56
CA PHE A 16 -8.21 -2.54 -11.98
C PHE A 16 -8.46 -1.18 -12.64
N VAL A 17 -7.39 -0.42 -12.91
CA VAL A 17 -7.43 0.83 -13.67
C VAL A 17 -8.02 0.58 -15.05
N ASN A 18 -7.53 -0.42 -15.79
CA ASN A 18 -8.08 -0.75 -17.10
C ASN A 18 -9.56 -1.14 -17.04
N LEU A 19 -9.96 -1.98 -16.08
CA LEU A 19 -11.35 -2.39 -15.88
C LEU A 19 -12.28 -1.19 -15.65
N THR A 20 -11.90 -0.28 -14.78
CA THR A 20 -12.70 0.90 -14.44
C THR A 20 -12.74 1.88 -15.61
N ARG A 21 -11.63 2.07 -16.33
CA ARG A 21 -11.49 2.99 -17.47
C ARG A 21 -12.26 2.51 -18.67
N GLU A 22 -12.19 1.22 -18.98
CA GLU A 22 -13.04 0.60 -20.01
C GLU A 22 -14.53 0.80 -19.70
N LYS A 23 -14.94 0.74 -18.43
CA LYS A 23 -16.33 0.94 -18.06
C LYS A 23 -16.77 2.40 -18.23
N ILE A 24 -15.91 3.34 -17.81
CA ILE A 24 -16.19 4.78 -17.86
C ILE A 24 -16.18 5.31 -19.29
N PHE A 25 -15.12 5.04 -20.05
CA PHE A 25 -14.87 5.67 -21.35
C PHE A 25 -15.55 4.97 -22.53
N LYS A 26 -16.34 3.92 -22.28
CA LYS A 26 -17.18 3.27 -23.31
C LYS A 26 -18.21 4.20 -23.97
N LYS A 27 -18.55 5.31 -23.33
CA LYS A 27 -19.54 6.27 -23.82
C LYS A 27 -19.11 7.69 -23.49
N GLU A 28 -19.10 8.55 -24.49
CA GLU A 28 -18.92 9.99 -24.32
C GLU A 28 -20.18 10.63 -23.71
N THR A 29 -19.98 11.61 -22.83
CA THR A 29 -21.05 12.25 -22.06
C THR A 29 -20.72 13.71 -21.76
N ASN A 30 -21.75 14.55 -21.74
CA ASN A 30 -21.62 15.97 -21.38
C ASN A 30 -21.47 16.18 -19.87
N ASP A 31 -21.98 15.25 -19.05
CA ASP A 31 -21.84 15.27 -17.60
C ASP A 31 -21.00 14.06 -17.16
N PHE A 32 -19.69 14.26 -17.19
CA PHE A 32 -18.71 13.20 -16.94
C PHE A 32 -18.76 12.68 -15.50
N LYS A 33 -18.82 13.57 -14.50
CA LYS A 33 -18.78 13.15 -13.09
C LYS A 33 -20.00 12.33 -12.70
N LYS A 34 -21.19 12.75 -13.14
CA LYS A 34 -22.43 11.99 -12.91
C LYS A 34 -22.42 10.63 -13.62
N HIS A 35 -21.84 10.57 -14.81
CA HIS A 35 -21.64 9.31 -15.54
C HIS A 35 -20.68 8.38 -14.81
N VAL A 36 -19.52 8.87 -14.36
CA VAL A 36 -18.56 8.09 -13.57
C VAL A 36 -19.21 7.53 -12.32
N ARG A 37 -19.90 8.38 -11.55
CA ARG A 37 -20.65 7.97 -10.35
C ARG A 37 -21.64 6.85 -10.67
N SER A 38 -22.38 6.96 -11.78
CA SER A 38 -23.33 5.94 -12.21
C SER A 38 -22.67 4.63 -12.65
N CYS A 39 -21.55 4.72 -13.38
CA CYS A 39 -20.75 3.60 -13.85
C CYS A 39 -20.15 2.80 -12.70
N LEU A 40 -19.53 3.49 -11.74
CA LEU A 40 -18.81 2.88 -10.63
C LEU A 40 -19.67 2.67 -9.37
N LYS A 41 -20.92 3.18 -9.36
CA LYS A 41 -21.84 3.15 -8.22
C LYS A 41 -21.29 3.86 -6.98
N LEU A 42 -20.67 5.02 -7.20
CA LEU A 42 -20.10 5.85 -6.12
C LEU A 42 -21.20 6.61 -5.37
N ASN A 43 -20.88 7.02 -4.15
CA ASN A 43 -21.82 7.76 -3.30
C ASN A 43 -21.93 9.21 -3.76
N ASP A 44 -20.79 9.82 -4.06
CA ASP A 44 -20.65 11.22 -4.47
C ASP A 44 -19.95 11.35 -5.83
N GLU A 45 -20.12 12.50 -6.49
CA GLU A 45 -19.45 12.81 -7.75
C GLU A 45 -17.97 13.15 -7.57
N SER A 46 -17.60 13.66 -6.39
CA SER A 46 -16.22 13.96 -6.02
C SER A 46 -15.39 12.71 -5.68
N ASP A 47 -16.03 11.58 -5.35
CA ASP A 47 -15.37 10.30 -5.04
C ASP A 47 -14.41 9.87 -6.16
N TRP A 48 -14.73 10.20 -7.42
CA TRP A 48 -13.88 9.92 -8.57
C TRP A 48 -12.47 10.51 -8.45
N ASN A 49 -12.35 11.76 -7.99
CA ASN A 49 -11.06 12.43 -7.88
C ASN A 49 -10.17 11.73 -6.85
N TYR A 50 -10.77 11.20 -5.78
CA TYR A 50 -10.04 10.49 -4.75
C TYR A 50 -9.65 9.07 -5.18
N ILE A 51 -10.46 8.42 -6.02
CA ILE A 51 -10.09 7.15 -6.66
C ILE A 51 -8.87 7.35 -7.55
N LEU A 52 -8.88 8.38 -8.42
CA LEU A 52 -7.73 8.74 -9.24
C LEU A 52 -6.47 8.97 -8.40
N ALA A 53 -6.56 9.85 -7.41
CA ALA A 53 -5.44 10.14 -6.52
C ALA A 53 -4.94 8.90 -5.78
N SER A 54 -5.84 7.98 -5.40
CA SER A 54 -5.44 6.74 -4.73
C SER A 54 -4.67 5.83 -5.68
N GLU A 55 -5.11 5.69 -6.92
CA GLU A 55 -4.44 4.86 -7.93
C GLU A 55 -3.07 5.44 -8.33
N ASP A 56 -2.96 6.76 -8.49
CA ASP A 56 -1.68 7.45 -8.73
C ASP A 56 -0.71 7.21 -7.55
N ILE A 57 -1.19 7.35 -6.32
CA ILE A 57 -0.39 7.08 -5.11
C ILE A 57 0.05 5.61 -5.07
N LEU A 58 -0.81 4.65 -5.45
CA LEU A 58 -0.44 3.24 -5.49
C LEU A 58 0.69 2.99 -6.49
N GLU A 59 0.64 3.61 -7.67
CA GLU A 59 1.69 3.51 -8.68
C GLU A 59 3.01 4.14 -8.19
N ASP A 60 2.97 5.39 -7.74
CA ASP A 60 4.14 6.15 -7.27
C ASP A 60 4.83 5.46 -6.08
N SER A 61 4.04 5.04 -5.10
CA SER A 61 4.56 4.36 -3.92
C SER A 61 5.15 2.99 -4.25
N ASN A 62 4.54 2.25 -5.20
CA ASN A 62 5.07 0.97 -5.63
C ASN A 62 6.40 1.14 -6.37
N ALA A 63 6.52 2.15 -7.23
CA ALA A 63 7.79 2.47 -7.91
C ALA A 63 8.90 2.82 -6.90
N ALA A 64 8.59 3.59 -5.86
CA ALA A 64 9.53 3.91 -4.78
C ALA A 64 9.96 2.65 -4.00
N ILE A 65 9.01 1.77 -3.66
CA ILE A 65 9.29 0.50 -2.96
C ILE A 65 10.15 -0.43 -3.83
N GLN A 66 9.86 -0.56 -5.13
CA GLN A 66 10.68 -1.35 -6.05
C GLN A 66 12.11 -0.82 -6.15
N ASN A 67 12.28 0.50 -6.23
CA ASN A 67 13.60 1.11 -6.22
C ASN A 67 14.35 0.78 -4.91
N PHE A 68 13.66 0.84 -3.77
CA PHE A 68 14.25 0.48 -2.50
C PHE A 68 14.62 -1.01 -2.44
N LEU A 69 13.73 -1.92 -2.86
CA LEU A 69 14.03 -3.36 -2.90
C LEU A 69 15.22 -3.72 -3.79
N LYS A 70 15.51 -2.89 -4.80
CA LYS A 70 16.66 -3.09 -5.68
C LYS A 70 17.98 -2.58 -5.10
N PHE A 71 17.96 -1.49 -4.33
CA PHE A 71 19.18 -0.76 -3.96
C PHE A 71 19.37 -0.58 -2.44
N GLY A 72 18.39 -1.00 -1.63
CA GLY A 72 18.40 -0.82 -0.17
C GLY A 72 18.51 0.65 0.28
N ILE A 73 18.88 0.82 1.55
CA ILE A 73 19.24 2.10 2.17
C ILE A 73 20.48 2.71 1.54
N SER A 74 21.44 1.88 1.14
CA SER A 74 22.72 2.33 0.55
C SER A 74 22.51 3.06 -0.77
N GLY A 75 21.44 2.76 -1.49
CA GLY A 75 21.09 3.44 -2.72
C GLY A 75 21.87 2.98 -3.93
N PRO A 76 21.52 3.52 -5.12
CA PRO A 76 22.14 3.12 -6.37
C PRO A 76 23.53 3.73 -6.58
N THR A 77 23.93 4.69 -5.74
CA THR A 77 25.20 5.40 -5.87
C THR A 77 26.34 4.59 -5.23
N LYS A 78 27.58 4.86 -5.65
CA LYS A 78 28.78 4.26 -5.06
C LYS A 78 29.29 5.04 -3.84
N TYR A 79 28.59 6.12 -3.48
CA TYR A 79 29.02 7.03 -2.42
C TYR A 79 28.31 6.65 -1.13
N ASP A 80 29.07 6.48 -0.06
CA ASP A 80 28.51 6.29 1.27
C ASP A 80 28.08 7.65 1.84
N GLU A 81 26.93 8.14 1.39
CA GLU A 81 26.38 9.44 1.80
C GLU A 81 25.24 9.23 2.80
N LEU A 82 25.43 9.73 4.02
CA LEU A 82 24.50 9.53 5.13
C LEU A 82 23.15 10.21 4.90
N GLY A 83 23.14 11.39 4.27
CA GLY A 83 21.91 12.09 3.90
C GLY A 83 21.05 11.28 2.93
N GLU A 84 21.64 10.69 1.88
CA GLU A 84 20.97 9.79 0.95
C GLU A 84 20.34 8.60 1.68
N LYS A 85 21.08 7.96 2.60
CA LYS A 85 20.56 6.85 3.41
C LYS A 85 19.30 7.23 4.19
N TYR A 86 19.30 8.42 4.81
CA TYR A 86 18.12 8.93 5.52
C TYR A 86 16.96 9.26 4.58
N LEU A 87 17.22 9.90 3.44
CA LEU A 87 16.20 10.17 2.43
C LEU A 87 15.55 8.88 1.94
N ARG A 88 16.33 7.82 1.73
CA ARG A 88 15.83 6.51 1.29
C ARG A 88 15.03 5.81 2.38
N LEU A 89 15.51 5.81 3.63
CA LEU A 89 14.77 5.26 4.76
C LEU A 89 13.42 5.96 4.94
N TYR A 90 13.41 7.30 5.03
CA TYR A 90 12.18 8.06 5.21
C TYR A 90 11.27 8.00 3.99
N GLY A 91 11.85 8.00 2.79
CA GLY A 91 11.13 7.82 1.53
C GLY A 91 10.40 6.48 1.48
N LEU A 92 11.07 5.38 1.85
CA LEU A 92 10.46 4.05 1.95
C LEU A 92 9.30 4.05 2.95
N LEU A 93 9.56 4.48 4.18
CA LEU A 93 8.57 4.44 5.26
C LEU A 93 7.34 5.28 4.90
N ASN A 94 7.54 6.41 4.22
CA ASN A 94 6.45 7.23 3.71
C ASN A 94 5.72 6.58 2.52
N ALA A 95 6.44 5.96 1.58
CA ALA A 95 5.84 5.25 0.45
C ALA A 95 4.91 4.13 0.92
N VAL A 96 5.36 3.30 1.87
CA VAL A 96 4.55 2.25 2.50
C VAL A 96 3.30 2.85 3.15
N TYR A 97 3.45 3.92 3.93
CA TYR A 97 2.35 4.60 4.61
C TYR A 97 1.30 5.13 3.62
N LEU A 98 1.75 5.78 2.54
CA LEU A 98 0.88 6.31 1.48
C LEU A 98 0.16 5.18 0.74
N GLN A 99 0.85 4.08 0.42
CA GLN A 99 0.27 2.92 -0.24
C GLN A 99 -0.88 2.31 0.59
N GLN A 100 -0.66 2.14 1.90
CA GLN A 100 -1.70 1.64 2.82
C GLN A 100 -2.92 2.57 2.85
N ASN A 101 -2.70 3.88 2.93
CA ASN A 101 -3.79 4.85 2.97
C ASN A 101 -4.57 4.91 1.66
N ALA A 102 -3.92 4.74 0.51
CA ALA A 102 -4.58 4.66 -0.78
C ALA A 102 -5.49 3.43 -0.88
N LEU A 103 -5.02 2.26 -0.43
CA LEU A 103 -5.84 1.03 -0.36
C LEU A 103 -7.06 1.21 0.54
N LEU A 104 -6.88 1.80 1.72
CA LEU A 104 -7.99 2.07 2.64
C LEU A 104 -8.96 3.09 2.06
N SER A 105 -8.47 4.10 1.33
CA SER A 105 -9.32 5.07 0.66
C SER A 105 -10.21 4.39 -0.38
N LEU A 106 -9.64 3.52 -1.23
CA LEU A 106 -10.42 2.70 -2.17
C LEU A 106 -11.44 1.81 -1.45
N ALA A 107 -11.03 1.12 -0.38
CA ALA A 107 -11.93 0.29 0.43
C ALA A 107 -13.12 1.10 0.99
N LYS A 108 -12.87 2.34 1.41
CA LYS A 108 -13.90 3.26 1.90
C LYS A 108 -14.86 3.68 0.78
N PHE A 109 -14.35 4.09 -0.39
CA PHE A 109 -15.20 4.52 -1.51
C PHE A 109 -16.08 3.39 -2.04
N PHE A 110 -15.57 2.17 -2.09
CA PHE A 110 -16.34 0.98 -2.48
C PHE A 110 -17.13 0.33 -1.33
N GLN A 111 -17.13 0.96 -0.16
CA GLN A 111 -17.88 0.56 1.04
C GLN A 111 -17.62 -0.91 1.39
N HIS A 112 -16.34 -1.26 1.51
CA HIS A 112 -15.95 -2.61 1.85
C HIS A 112 -16.43 -2.95 3.28
N PRO A 113 -17.18 -4.04 3.48
CA PRO A 113 -17.77 -4.36 4.79
C PRO A 113 -16.72 -4.60 5.87
N ASN A 114 -15.54 -5.08 5.48
CA ASN A 114 -14.42 -5.37 6.39
C ASN A 114 -13.42 -4.20 6.51
N TYR A 115 -13.80 -2.95 6.18
CA TYR A 115 -12.90 -1.80 6.21
C TYR A 115 -12.11 -1.67 7.53
N SER A 116 -12.80 -1.78 8.67
CA SER A 116 -12.16 -1.65 9.98
C SER A 116 -11.10 -2.72 10.21
N LYS A 117 -11.37 -3.97 9.76
CA LYS A 117 -10.43 -5.08 9.89
C LYS A 117 -9.22 -4.90 8.98
N MET A 118 -9.45 -4.52 7.72
CA MET A 118 -8.36 -4.20 6.78
C MET A 118 -7.45 -3.11 7.32
N ARG A 119 -8.02 -2.08 7.95
CA ARG A 119 -7.28 -1.01 8.60
C ARG A 119 -6.44 -1.53 9.76
N GLU A 120 -7.04 -2.28 10.67
CA GLU A 120 -6.34 -2.88 11.80
C GLU A 120 -5.16 -3.76 11.33
N ASP A 121 -5.40 -4.62 10.34
CA ASP A 121 -4.37 -5.53 9.82
C ASP A 121 -3.19 -4.74 9.23
N LEU A 122 -3.44 -3.72 8.40
CA LEU A 122 -2.39 -2.87 7.83
C LEU A 122 -1.67 -2.04 8.90
N GLU A 123 -2.39 -1.54 9.90
CA GLU A 123 -1.80 -0.75 11.00
C GLU A 123 -0.94 -1.60 11.93
N SER A 124 -1.22 -2.91 12.02
CA SER A 124 -0.48 -3.85 12.87
C SER A 124 0.89 -4.27 12.32
N LEU A 125 1.14 -4.06 11.02
CA LEU A 125 2.36 -4.48 10.33
C LEU A 125 3.64 -3.90 10.94
N GLN A 126 4.72 -4.69 10.94
CA GLN A 126 6.00 -4.27 11.50
C GLN A 126 6.56 -3.00 10.82
N ILE A 127 6.46 -2.90 9.49
CA ILE A 127 6.90 -1.71 8.75
C ILE A 127 6.15 -0.44 9.17
N ARG A 128 4.88 -0.56 9.60
CA ARG A 128 4.08 0.55 10.11
C ARG A 128 4.58 1.00 11.47
N ARG A 129 4.94 0.06 12.34
CA ARG A 129 5.55 0.34 13.66
C ARG A 129 6.89 1.07 13.47
N ILE A 130 7.75 0.56 12.59
CA ILE A 130 9.03 1.19 12.25
C ILE A 130 8.82 2.62 11.71
N ARG A 131 7.85 2.82 10.82
CA ARG A 131 7.49 4.16 10.31
C ARG A 131 7.11 5.10 11.44
N ASN A 132 6.29 4.65 12.39
CA ASN A 132 5.86 5.52 13.48
C ASN A 132 7.01 5.84 14.44
N GLN A 133 7.88 4.87 14.73
CA GLN A 133 9.07 5.04 15.58
C GLN A 133 10.11 5.96 14.94
N LEU A 134 10.44 5.76 13.66
CA LEU A 134 11.58 6.42 13.01
C LEU A 134 11.20 7.59 12.11
N GLY A 135 10.03 7.53 11.44
CA GLY A 135 9.65 8.46 10.39
C GLY A 135 8.66 9.55 10.81
N ALA A 136 7.94 9.38 11.92
CA ALA A 136 6.86 10.29 12.30
C ALA A 136 6.96 10.87 13.70
N HIS A 137 7.44 10.12 14.70
CA HIS A 137 7.33 10.52 16.10
C HIS A 137 8.50 10.04 16.99
N SER A 138 9.74 10.33 16.59
CA SER A 138 10.94 10.00 17.38
C SER A 138 11.07 10.76 18.71
N VAL A 139 10.28 11.82 18.95
CA VAL A 139 10.32 12.64 20.17
C VAL A 139 9.01 12.65 20.96
N ASP A 140 7.91 12.15 20.37
CA ASP A 140 6.54 12.18 20.94
C ASP A 140 5.72 10.96 20.48
N PHE A 141 6.24 9.74 20.63
CA PHE A 141 5.48 8.53 20.33
C PHE A 141 4.48 8.24 21.47
N PHE A 142 3.19 8.47 21.20
CA PHE A 142 2.07 8.13 22.10
C PHE A 142 1.57 6.72 21.78
N GLU A 143 1.82 5.79 22.70
CA GLU A 143 1.32 4.41 22.54
C GLU A 143 -0.10 4.26 23.14
N GLU A 144 -0.49 5.10 24.11
CA GLU A 144 -1.82 5.14 24.76
C GLU A 144 -1.97 6.39 25.66
N GLU A 145 -3.19 6.87 25.91
CA GLU A 145 -3.46 7.93 26.92
C GLU A 145 -2.96 7.47 28.31
N GLY A 146 -1.85 8.05 28.79
CA GLY A 146 -1.33 7.82 30.14
C GLY A 146 0.08 7.21 30.24
N PHE A 147 0.74 6.87 29.13
CA PHE A 147 2.13 6.36 29.13
C PHE A 147 3.16 7.44 28.77
N PRO A 148 4.42 7.34 29.28
CA PRO A 148 5.47 8.32 29.00
C PRO A 148 5.88 8.30 27.53
N ASN A 149 6.12 9.49 26.96
CA ASN A 149 6.59 9.69 25.58
C ASN A 149 7.82 8.83 25.30
N ARG A 150 7.76 7.97 24.28
CA ARG A 150 8.93 7.19 23.84
C ARG A 150 9.71 7.96 22.78
N ALA A 151 11.04 7.90 22.89
CA ALA A 151 11.95 8.58 21.97
C ALA A 151 12.87 7.58 21.26
N PHE A 152 12.84 7.57 19.93
CA PHE A 152 13.55 6.59 19.09
C PHE A 152 14.51 7.29 18.13
N VAL A 153 15.74 6.81 18.01
CA VAL A 153 16.72 7.39 17.07
C VAL A 153 17.39 6.29 16.25
N PRO A 154 17.47 6.42 14.90
CA PRO A 154 18.24 5.49 14.07
C PRO A 154 19.73 5.52 14.44
N VAL A 155 20.34 4.34 14.60
CA VAL A 155 21.78 4.22 14.78
C VAL A 155 22.47 4.44 13.43
N ARG A 156 23.18 5.55 13.30
CA ARG A 156 23.78 6.01 12.03
C ARG A 156 24.71 5.00 11.38
N ILE A 157 25.49 4.29 12.17
CA ILE A 157 26.51 3.34 11.71
C ILE A 157 25.88 2.05 11.17
N SER A 158 24.66 1.72 11.60
CA SER A 158 23.99 0.48 11.23
C SER A 158 23.02 0.63 10.05
N LEU A 159 23.02 1.79 9.37
CA LEU A 159 22.20 2.01 8.17
C LEU A 159 22.89 1.34 6.97
N GLU A 160 22.55 0.08 6.75
CA GLU A 160 23.11 -0.75 5.69
C GLU A 160 22.01 -1.58 5.03
N ASP A 161 21.80 -1.33 3.74
CA ASP A 161 20.88 -2.05 2.86
C ASP A 161 19.46 -2.24 3.44
N PHE A 162 19.15 -3.40 4.00
CA PHE A 162 17.83 -3.74 4.52
C PHE A 162 17.78 -3.75 6.05
N HIS A 163 18.89 -3.49 6.72
CA HIS A 163 18.96 -3.54 8.17
C HIS A 163 18.89 -2.13 8.75
N VAL A 164 18.05 -1.98 9.77
CA VAL A 164 17.99 -0.76 10.57
C VAL A 164 18.08 -1.14 12.03
N GLU A 165 19.01 -0.52 12.73
CA GLU A 165 19.02 -0.52 14.18
C GLU A 165 18.61 0.86 14.68
N PHE A 166 17.89 0.88 15.79
CA PHE A 166 17.44 2.11 16.41
C PHE A 166 17.36 1.95 17.92
N PHE A 167 17.58 3.04 18.62
CA PHE A 167 17.68 3.06 20.07
C PHE A 167 16.45 3.72 20.68
N GLU A 168 15.87 3.09 21.69
CA GLU A 168 14.79 3.64 22.50
C GLU A 168 15.37 4.29 23.77
N HIS A 169 15.43 5.63 23.78
CA HIS A 169 16.01 6.39 24.89
C HIS A 169 15.27 6.20 26.22
N THR A 170 13.96 5.91 26.17
CA THR A 170 13.13 5.74 27.37
C THR A 170 13.39 4.45 28.13
N LYS A 171 13.85 3.41 27.44
CA LYS A 171 14.08 2.08 28.03
C LYS A 171 15.55 1.66 28.05
N ASP A 172 16.43 2.46 27.43
CA ASP A 172 17.84 2.10 27.24
C ASP A 172 17.97 0.80 26.42
N GLU A 173 17.11 0.63 25.41
CA GLU A 173 16.98 -0.60 24.61
C GLU A 173 17.37 -0.38 23.15
N MET A 174 18.11 -1.36 22.60
CA MET A 174 18.46 -1.44 21.18
C MET A 174 17.48 -2.34 20.43
N HIS A 175 16.93 -1.82 19.35
CA HIS A 175 16.02 -2.53 18.46
C HIS A 175 16.67 -2.75 17.10
N LYS A 176 16.31 -3.86 16.44
CA LYS A 176 16.76 -4.19 15.09
C LYS A 176 15.57 -4.59 14.24
N ALA A 177 15.58 -4.21 12.96
CA ALA A 177 14.56 -4.58 12.01
C ALA A 177 15.16 -4.96 10.65
N ASP A 178 14.63 -6.03 10.06
CA ASP A 178 14.81 -6.36 8.65
C ASP A 178 13.67 -5.69 7.85
N LEU A 179 14.04 -4.67 7.08
CA LEU A 179 13.11 -3.95 6.22
C LEU A 179 12.64 -4.80 5.05
N LYS A 180 13.46 -5.73 4.53
CA LYS A 180 13.07 -6.56 3.40
C LYS A 180 11.91 -7.48 3.78
N GLU A 181 12.03 -8.19 4.90
CA GLU A 181 10.96 -9.04 5.42
C GLU A 181 9.69 -8.21 5.70
N SER A 182 9.86 -7.06 6.37
CA SER A 182 8.74 -6.17 6.71
C SER A 182 8.04 -5.59 5.46
N ILE A 183 8.79 -5.31 4.39
CA ILE A 183 8.24 -4.86 3.09
C ILE A 183 7.52 -6.01 2.39
N GLU A 184 8.08 -7.22 2.39
CA GLU A 184 7.44 -8.39 1.76
C GLU A 184 6.11 -8.74 2.45
N GLU A 185 6.05 -8.72 3.77
CA GLU A 185 4.81 -8.87 4.54
C GLU A 185 3.78 -7.81 4.15
N HIS A 186 4.21 -6.55 4.10
CA HIS A 186 3.37 -5.43 3.67
C HIS A 186 2.81 -5.62 2.26
N LEU A 187 3.66 -5.94 1.27
CA LEU A 187 3.23 -6.10 -0.12
C LEU A 187 2.26 -7.29 -0.29
N LYS A 188 2.47 -8.39 0.45
CA LYS A 188 1.53 -9.53 0.48
C LYS A 188 0.17 -9.10 1.01
N LEU A 189 0.14 -8.47 2.18
CA LEU A 189 -1.13 -8.02 2.79
C LEU A 189 -1.80 -6.94 1.94
N ALA A 190 -1.04 -5.97 1.42
CA ALA A 190 -1.51 -4.94 0.51
C ALA A 190 -2.17 -5.54 -0.73
N SER A 191 -1.55 -6.55 -1.35
CA SER A 191 -2.10 -7.27 -2.50
C SER A 191 -3.41 -7.99 -2.13
N HIS A 192 -3.46 -8.62 -0.96
CA HIS A 192 -4.68 -9.28 -0.48
C HIS A 192 -5.84 -8.30 -0.26
N VAL A 193 -5.58 -7.21 0.47
CA VAL A 193 -6.54 -6.13 0.72
C VAL A 193 -7.02 -5.54 -0.60
N TYR A 194 -6.12 -5.29 -1.55
CA TYR A 194 -6.50 -4.70 -2.83
C TYR A 194 -7.42 -5.62 -3.63
N LEU A 195 -7.09 -6.92 -3.71
CA LEU A 195 -7.96 -7.89 -4.40
C LEU A 195 -9.34 -8.02 -3.75
N ASP A 196 -9.45 -7.93 -2.42
CA ASP A 196 -10.74 -7.89 -1.72
C ASP A 196 -11.56 -6.66 -2.13
N VAL A 197 -10.92 -5.49 -2.14
CA VAL A 197 -11.53 -4.24 -2.60
C VAL A 197 -11.98 -4.37 -4.06
N ILE A 198 -11.15 -4.91 -4.93
CA ILE A 198 -11.45 -5.11 -6.36
C ILE A 198 -12.64 -6.05 -6.53
N GLU A 199 -12.66 -7.19 -5.84
CA GLU A 199 -13.76 -8.14 -5.92
C GLU A 199 -15.08 -7.51 -5.48
N LYS A 200 -15.07 -6.81 -4.34
CA LYS A 200 -16.23 -6.06 -3.86
C LYS A 200 -16.68 -5.01 -4.89
N SER A 201 -15.73 -4.31 -5.50
CA SER A 201 -15.98 -3.29 -6.52
C SER A 201 -16.63 -3.91 -7.76
N ILE A 202 -16.10 -5.01 -8.27
CA ILE A 202 -16.64 -5.76 -9.42
C ILE A 202 -18.09 -6.16 -9.15
N ARG A 203 -18.35 -6.80 -7.99
CA ARG A 203 -19.70 -7.23 -7.60
C ARG A 203 -20.68 -6.06 -7.51
N THR A 204 -20.22 -4.90 -7.04
CA THR A 204 -21.03 -3.68 -6.98
C THR A 204 -21.29 -3.08 -8.37
N ILE A 205 -20.27 -2.91 -9.18
CA ILE A 205 -20.32 -2.28 -10.52
C ILE A 205 -21.18 -3.10 -11.48
N TYR A 206 -21.05 -4.43 -11.41
CA TYR A 206 -21.68 -5.38 -12.33
C TYR A 206 -22.80 -6.20 -11.68
N LYS A 207 -23.42 -5.71 -10.58
CA LYS A 207 -24.44 -6.44 -9.81
C LYS A 207 -25.57 -7.12 -10.62
N ASN A 208 -25.89 -6.60 -11.80
CA ASN A 208 -26.94 -7.10 -12.69
C ASN A 208 -26.38 -7.93 -13.88
N ASN A 209 -25.09 -8.26 -13.89
CA ASN A 209 -24.43 -9.02 -14.95
C ASN A 209 -23.53 -10.11 -14.33
N PRO A 210 -24.12 -11.25 -13.91
CA PRO A 210 -23.39 -12.34 -13.25
C PRO A 210 -22.25 -12.91 -14.11
N GLU A 211 -22.49 -13.09 -15.42
CA GLU A 211 -21.48 -13.60 -16.35
C GLU A 211 -20.24 -12.69 -16.41
N LYS A 212 -20.44 -11.36 -16.41
CA LYS A 212 -19.34 -10.41 -16.37
C LYS A 212 -18.63 -10.41 -15.01
N ILE A 213 -19.35 -10.59 -13.91
CA ILE A 213 -18.74 -10.75 -12.58
C ILE A 213 -17.82 -11.97 -12.57
N GLU A 214 -18.32 -13.12 -13.01
CA GLU A 214 -17.56 -14.38 -13.04
C GLU A 214 -16.31 -14.24 -13.93
N SER A 215 -16.47 -13.75 -15.16
CA SER A 215 -15.36 -13.50 -16.08
C SER A 215 -14.30 -12.56 -15.51
N LEU A 216 -14.70 -11.50 -14.81
CA LEU A 216 -13.75 -10.56 -14.21
C LEU A 216 -13.07 -11.14 -12.97
N ILE A 217 -13.79 -11.84 -12.10
CA ILE A 217 -13.20 -12.52 -10.94
C ILE A 217 -12.19 -13.58 -11.39
N GLU A 218 -12.52 -14.35 -12.43
CA GLU A 218 -11.61 -15.33 -13.02
C GLU A 218 -10.33 -14.66 -13.56
N ALA A 219 -10.43 -13.46 -14.14
CA ALA A 219 -9.25 -12.73 -14.60
C ALA A 219 -8.27 -12.35 -13.45
N PHE A 220 -8.76 -12.16 -12.22
CA PHE A 220 -7.93 -11.89 -11.04
C PHE A 220 -7.57 -13.17 -10.25
N SER A 221 -8.12 -14.35 -10.62
CA SER A 221 -7.88 -15.62 -9.94
C SER A 221 -6.39 -16.00 -9.85
N PRO A 222 -5.54 -15.76 -10.88
CA PRO A 222 -4.12 -16.14 -10.79
C PRO A 222 -3.37 -15.39 -9.68
N PHE A 223 -3.76 -14.15 -9.37
CA PHE A 223 -3.14 -13.38 -8.29
C PHE A 223 -3.55 -13.89 -6.91
N ARG A 224 -4.81 -14.34 -6.78
CA ARG A 224 -5.30 -14.98 -5.55
C ARG A 224 -4.59 -16.30 -5.28
N GLU A 225 -4.42 -17.13 -6.30
CA GLU A 225 -3.73 -18.41 -6.14
C GLU A 225 -2.26 -18.21 -5.75
N ARG A 226 -1.58 -17.21 -6.33
CA ARG A 226 -0.24 -16.82 -5.89
C ARG A 226 -0.18 -16.45 -4.40
N LEU A 227 -1.15 -15.70 -3.89
CA LEU A 227 -1.22 -15.32 -2.47
C LEU A 227 -1.45 -16.52 -1.54
N LYS A 228 -2.12 -17.58 -2.01
CA LYS A 228 -2.32 -18.82 -1.24
C LYS A 228 -1.09 -19.74 -1.23
N GLY A 229 -0.01 -19.37 -1.93
CA GLY A 229 1.16 -20.24 -2.13
C GLY A 229 0.96 -21.29 -3.22
N ASN A 230 -0.15 -21.24 -3.96
CA ASN A 230 -0.41 -22.08 -5.12
C ASN A 230 0.25 -21.42 -6.34
N ILE A 231 1.47 -21.83 -6.67
CA ILE A 231 2.25 -21.24 -7.75
C ILE A 231 1.56 -21.49 -9.11
N VAL A 232 1.45 -20.44 -9.94
CA VAL A 232 1.25 -20.51 -11.41
C VAL A 232 2.46 -19.94 -12.14
#